data_AF-A0AAJ2VDZ4-F1
#
_entry.id   AF-A0AAJ2VDZ4-F1
#
_cell.length_a   1.000
_cell.length_b   1.000
_cell.length_c   1.000
_cell.angle_alpha   90.00
_cell.angle_beta   90.00
_cell.angle_gamma   90.00
#
_symmetry.space_group_name_H-M   'P 1'
#
loop_
_entity.id
_entity.type
_entity.pdbx_description
1 polymer ?
#
loop_
_entity_poly.entity_id
_entity_poly.type
_entity_poly.pdbx_seq_one_letter_code
_entity_poly.pdbx_strand_id
1 'polypeptide(L)'
;MPTYSYRPYYSDKITSHEQFMQDELSEDEAAQVIEQLPFDLEHHFEEGEAEITCIGGILRVTTDVPENECHHRVKQCLISRNLRADKLPSNSV
;
A
#
# COMPACT_ATOMS: atom_id res chain seq x y z
N MET A 1 -19.83 -1.46 -0.72
CA MET A 1 -18.38 -1.33 -0.51
C MET A 1 -17.71 -2.69 -0.40
N PRO A 2 -17.13 -3.20 -1.50
CA PRO A 2 -16.12 -4.26 -1.42
C PRO A 2 -14.92 -3.82 -0.58
N THR A 3 -14.28 -4.79 0.08
CA THR A 3 -13.02 -4.59 0.81
C THR A 3 -11.89 -5.30 0.07
N TYR A 4 -10.81 -4.56 -0.18
CA TYR A 4 -9.60 -5.05 -0.82
C TYR A 4 -8.46 -5.09 0.18
N SER A 5 -7.81 -6.23 0.29
CA SER A 5 -6.70 -6.45 1.22
C SER A 5 -5.37 -6.50 0.47
N TYR A 6 -4.39 -5.78 0.99
CA TYR A 6 -3.03 -5.69 0.46
C TYR A 6 -2.07 -5.99 1.60
N ARG A 7 -0.98 -6.69 1.29
CA ARG A 7 0.15 -6.83 2.21
C ARG A 7 1.32 -6.02 1.66
N PRO A 8 1.52 -4.78 2.13
CA PRO A 8 2.71 -4.02 1.81
C PRO A 8 3.95 -4.76 2.31
N TYR A 9 5.00 -4.79 1.50
CA TYR A 9 6.32 -5.24 1.88
C TYR A 9 7.36 -4.36 1.19
N TYR A 10 8.45 -4.13 1.90
CA TYR A 10 9.66 -3.59 1.30
C TYR A 10 10.32 -4.67 0.44
N SER A 11 10.81 -4.29 -0.73
CA SER A 11 11.51 -5.21 -1.62
C SER A 11 12.85 -4.63 -2.01
N ASP A 12 13.92 -5.23 -1.52
CA ASP A 12 15.32 -4.92 -1.87
C ASP A 12 15.65 -5.14 -3.35
N LYS A 13 14.70 -5.67 -4.13
CA LYS A 13 14.84 -5.79 -5.58
C LYS A 13 14.63 -4.42 -6.23
N ILE A 14 15.70 -3.62 -6.18
CA ILE A 14 15.96 -2.47 -7.04
C ILE A 14 15.69 -2.94 -8.48
N THR A 15 14.54 -2.56 -9.02
CA THR A 15 14.08 -2.97 -10.36
C THR A 15 14.22 -1.84 -11.38
N SER A 16 14.48 -0.62 -10.90
CA SER A 16 14.68 0.57 -11.71
C SER A 16 16.05 1.18 -11.48
N HIS A 17 16.68 1.66 -12.56
CA HIS A 17 18.00 2.31 -12.55
C HIS A 17 18.06 3.56 -11.64
N GLU A 18 16.91 4.16 -11.33
CA GLU A 18 16.77 5.33 -10.45
C GLU A 18 16.84 5.00 -8.95
N GLN A 19 16.62 3.74 -8.55
CA GLN A 19 16.67 3.30 -7.16
C GLN A 19 18.08 2.83 -6.72
N PHE A 20 19.06 2.85 -7.62
CA PHE A 20 20.43 2.40 -7.34
C PHE A 20 21.23 3.29 -6.37
N MET A 21 20.72 4.50 -6.06
CA MET A 21 21.34 5.46 -5.14
C MET A 21 20.51 5.73 -3.88
N GLN A 22 19.44 4.98 -3.65
CA GLN A 22 18.65 5.13 -2.42
C GLN A 22 19.19 4.16 -1.37
N ASP A 23 19.41 4.66 -0.15
CA ASP A 23 19.72 3.83 1.00
C ASP A 23 18.61 2.79 1.21
N GLU A 24 19.00 1.54 1.46
CA GLU A 24 18.08 0.46 1.77
C GLU A 24 17.31 0.81 3.06
N LEU A 25 15.97 0.79 3.01
CA LEU A 25 15.16 0.96 4.23
C LEU A 25 15.41 -0.22 5.16
N SER A 26 15.78 0.08 6.41
CA SER A 26 15.87 -0.94 7.45
C SER A 26 14.49 -1.55 7.73
N GLU A 27 14.41 -2.77 8.27
CA GLU A 27 13.13 -3.41 8.61
C GLU A 27 12.25 -2.54 9.53
N ASP A 28 12.85 -1.82 10.48
CA ASP A 28 12.17 -0.86 11.36
C ASP A 28 11.62 0.35 10.59
N GLU A 29 12.35 0.86 9.61
CA GLU A 29 11.91 1.99 8.79
C GLU A 29 10.78 1.56 7.85
N ALA A 30 10.90 0.38 7.25
CA ALA A 30 9.83 -0.21 6.45
C ALA A 30 8.55 -0.39 7.28
N ALA A 31 8.66 -0.86 8.53
CA ALA A 31 7.51 -0.99 9.43
C ALA A 31 6.85 0.37 9.70
N GLN A 32 7.64 1.41 10.02
CA GLN A 32 7.11 2.76 10.23
C GLN A 32 6.42 3.33 8.99
N VAL A 33 6.98 3.11 7.79
CA VAL A 33 6.37 3.56 6.54
C VAL A 33 5.05 2.82 6.28
N ILE A 34 4.98 1.52 6.59
CA ILE A 34 3.75 0.73 6.46
C ILE A 34 2.67 1.19 7.46
N GLU A 35 3.06 1.61 8.67
CA GLU A 35 2.13 2.18 9.66
C GLU A 35 1.56 3.53 9.23
N GLN A 36 2.33 4.34 8.50
CA GLN A 36 1.87 5.63 7.97
C GLN A 36 1.05 5.51 6.68
N LEU A 37 1.10 4.35 6.03
CA LEU A 37 0.48 4.11 4.74
C LEU A 37 -1.02 4.44 4.68
N PRO A 38 -1.85 4.13 5.69
CA PRO A 38 -3.27 4.50 5.68
C PRO A 38 -3.51 5.99 5.46
N PHE A 39 -2.73 6.84 6.15
CA PHE A 39 -2.86 8.28 6.07
C PHE A 39 -2.49 8.81 4.69
N ASP A 40 -1.42 8.28 4.09
CA ASP A 40 -1.05 8.64 2.71
C ASP A 40 -2.12 8.20 1.72
N LEU A 41 -2.64 6.98 1.91
CA LEU A 41 -3.62 6.40 1.01
C LEU A 41 -4.93 7.19 1.06
N GLU A 42 -5.33 7.71 2.23
CA GLU A 42 -6.49 8.60 2.37
C GLU A 42 -6.39 9.83 1.46
N HIS A 43 -5.19 10.38 1.23
CA HIS A 43 -5.00 11.53 0.31
C HIS A 43 -5.15 11.16 -1.18
N HIS A 44 -5.11 9.88 -1.51
CA HIS A 44 -5.34 9.37 -2.86
C HIS A 44 -6.83 9.08 -3.15
N PHE A 45 -7.71 9.23 -2.17
CA PHE A 45 -9.16 9.11 -2.30
C PHE A 45 -9.83 10.45 -1.97
N GLU A 46 -11.02 10.69 -2.52
CA GLU A 46 -11.82 11.84 -2.09
C GLU A 46 -12.31 11.65 -0.64
N GLU A 47 -12.61 12.75 0.06
CA GLU A 47 -13.07 12.69 1.46
C GLU A 47 -14.33 11.82 1.57
N GLY A 48 -14.22 10.71 2.31
CA GLY A 48 -15.30 9.74 2.50
C GLY A 48 -15.49 8.70 1.37
N GLU A 49 -14.63 8.68 0.35
CA GLU A 49 -14.71 7.72 -0.76
C GLU A 49 -14.17 6.31 -0.39
N ALA A 50 -13.25 6.24 0.58
CA ALA A 50 -12.68 4.99 1.05
C ALA A 50 -12.42 4.99 2.56
N GLU A 51 -12.70 3.87 3.21
CA GLU A 51 -12.27 3.56 4.57
C GLU A 51 -11.00 2.70 4.51
N ILE A 52 -9.92 3.20 5.11
CA ILE A 52 -8.60 2.58 5.03
C ILE A 52 -8.13 2.20 6.43
N THR A 53 -7.76 0.93 6.62
CA THR A 53 -7.25 0.44 7.90
C THR A 53 -6.00 -0.40 7.68
N CYS A 54 -5.06 -0.33 8.61
CA CYS A 54 -3.90 -1.23 8.63
C CYS A 54 -3.92 -2.03 9.93
N ILE A 55 -4.04 -3.35 9.82
CA ILE A 55 -4.07 -4.25 10.99
C ILE A 55 -3.03 -5.34 10.75
N GLY A 56 -2.00 -5.40 11.61
CA GLY A 56 -0.95 -6.42 11.53
C GLY A 56 -0.18 -6.40 10.21
N GLY A 57 0.08 -5.21 9.65
CA GLY A 57 0.76 -5.05 8.36
C GLY A 57 -0.09 -5.41 7.14
N ILE A 58 -1.40 -5.62 7.31
CA ILE A 58 -2.35 -5.81 6.22
C ILE A 58 -3.15 -4.53 6.06
N LEU A 59 -3.00 -3.88 4.91
CA LEU A 59 -3.79 -2.74 4.48
C LEU A 59 -5.13 -3.24 3.95
N ARG A 60 -6.23 -2.71 4.48
CA ARG A 60 -7.59 -2.98 4.01
C ARG A 60 -8.20 -1.68 3.53
N VAL A 61 -8.72 -1.70 2.31
CA VAL A 61 -9.37 -0.57 1.66
C VAL A 61 -10.80 -0.96 1.35
N THR A 62 -11.76 -0.32 2.01
CA THR A 62 -13.20 -0.51 1.80
C THR A 62 -13.71 0.70 1.03
N THR A 63 -14.14 0.50 -0.21
CA THR A 63 -14.56 1.59 -1.10
C THR A 63 -15.60 1.10 -2.10
N ASP A 64 -16.41 2.01 -2.65
CA ASP A 64 -17.30 1.71 -3.79
C ASP A 64 -16.61 1.92 -5.16
N VAL A 65 -15.36 2.39 -5.16
CA VAL A 65 -14.52 2.52 -6.36
C VAL A 65 -14.28 1.15 -7.00
N PRO A 66 -14.28 1.04 -8.34
CA PRO A 66 -13.99 -0.21 -9.03
C PRO A 66 -12.62 -0.80 -8.62
N GLU A 67 -12.55 -2.13 -8.51
CA GLU A 67 -11.34 -2.84 -8.07
C GLU A 67 -10.07 -2.40 -8.80
N ASN A 68 -10.12 -2.30 -10.13
CA ASN A 68 -8.96 -1.92 -10.94
C ASN A 68 -8.44 -0.52 -10.60
N GLU A 69 -9.36 0.40 -10.33
CA GLU A 69 -9.05 1.79 -9.98
C GLU A 69 -8.50 1.88 -8.55
N CYS A 70 -9.12 1.19 -7.59
CA CYS A 70 -8.60 1.07 -6.22
C CYS A 70 -7.18 0.48 -6.22
N HIS A 71 -6.94 -0.61 -6.96
CA HIS A 71 -5.61 -1.22 -7.09
C HIS A 71 -4.59 -0.28 -7.73
N HIS A 72 -5.01 0.50 -8.72
CA HIS A 72 -4.14 1.48 -9.35
C HIS A 72 -3.70 2.56 -8.36
N ARG A 73 -4.63 3.15 -7.62
CA ARG A 73 -4.35 4.19 -6.60
C ARG A 73 -3.46 3.65 -5.47
N VAL A 74 -3.77 2.46 -4.96
CA VAL A 74 -2.96 1.78 -3.94
C VAL A 74 -1.53 1.55 -4.43
N LYS A 75 -1.35 1.08 -5.66
CA LYS A 75 -0.01 0.91 -6.25
C LYS A 75 0.76 2.21 -6.38
N GLN A 76 0.12 3.31 -6.80
CA GLN A 76 0.78 4.62 -6.91
C GLN A 76 1.27 5.11 -5.54
N CYS A 77 0.44 4.94 -4.50
CA CYS A 77 0.82 5.28 -3.12
C CYS A 77 2.02 4.44 -2.65
N LEU A 78 1.99 3.12 -2.89
CA LEU A 78 3.08 2.21 -2.52
C LEU A 78 4.39 2.56 -3.23
N ILE A 79 4.35 2.79 -4.54
CA ILE A 79 5.53 3.15 -5.35
C ILE A 79 6.17 4.45 -4.83
N SER A 80 5.35 5.45 -4.48
CA SER A 80 5.83 6.72 -3.91
C SER A 80 6.59 6.54 -2.58
N ARG A 81 6.34 5.44 -1.88
CA ARG A 81 6.98 5.06 -0.61
C ARG A 81 8.05 3.97 -0.77
N ASN A 82 8.45 3.63 -1.99
CA ASN A 82 9.32 2.48 -2.30
C ASN A 82 8.81 1.13 -1.78
N LEU A 83 7.51 1.02 -1.55
CA LEU A 83 6.86 -0.21 -1.12
C LEU A 83 6.24 -0.93 -2.32
N ARG A 84 6.08 -2.23 -2.18
CA ARG A 84 5.25 -3.05 -3.08
C ARG A 84 4.18 -3.73 -2.26
N ALA A 85 3.09 -4.13 -2.90
CA ALA A 85 2.11 -4.99 -2.27
C ALA A 85 1.53 -5.95 -3.30
N ASP A 86 1.29 -7.16 -2.86
CA ASP A 86 0.45 -8.11 -3.56
C ASP A 86 -0.98 -8.03 -3.00
N LYS A 87 -1.96 -8.04 -3.90
CA LYS A 87 -3.36 -8.16 -3.51
C LYS A 87 -3.53 -9.54 -2.88
N LEU A 88 -4.03 -9.58 -1.64
CA LEU A 88 -4.38 -10.83 -1.00
C LEU A 88 -5.71 -11.34 -1.58
N PRO A 89 -5.84 -12.65 -1.86
CA PRO A 89 -7.13 -13.21 -2.23
C PRO A 89 -8.11 -12.98 -1.08
N SER A 90 -9.37 -12.72 -1.40
CA SER A 90 -10.45 -12.39 -0.44
C SER A 90 -10.71 -13.45 0.65
N ASN A 91 -9.98 -14.57 0.62
CA ASN A 91 -10.06 -15.71 1.55
C ASN A 91 -8.85 -15.86 2.49
N SER A 92 -7.88 -14.94 2.47
CA SER A 92 -6.74 -14.97 3.40
C SER A 92 -7.13 -14.39 4.75
N VAL A 93 -7.69 -15.26 5.60
CA VAL A 93 -7.89 -15.08 7.05
C VAL A 93 -6.55 -14.97 7.77
#